data_AF-A0A2A2EG55-F1
#
_entry.id   AF-A0A2A2EG55-F1
#
_cell.length_a   1.000
_cell.length_b   1.000
_cell.length_c   1.000
_cell.angle_alpha   90.00
_cell.angle_beta   90.00
_cell.angle_gamma   90.00
#
_symmetry.space_group_name_H-M   'P 1'
#
loop_
_entity.id
_entity.type
_entity.pdbx_description
1 polymer ?
#
loop_
_entity_poly.entity_id
_entity_poly.type
_entity_poly.pdbx_seq_one_letter_code
_entity_poly.pdbx_strand_id
1 'polypeptide(L)'
;MMLRYPHRVTVVMDTDTWNAIDETCRRLGVSKSHFLRFCVLPASVRFMDASDDFIPAHPPHAWSDEHVTRGETRCVSLTLSDEMMEVTRRVASKARSSLPQVMRDQAALALDALRDDPTLRIPALKELEDSARDLLDALHAPAAPDRPTPPPPQSTQKA
;
A
#
# COMPACT_ATOMS: atom_id res chain seq x y z
N MET A 1 -18.92 -12.60 12.53
CA MET A 1 -17.71 -12.98 11.77
C MET A 1 -17.85 -12.39 10.37
N MET A 2 -17.10 -11.33 10.05
CA MET A 2 -17.02 -10.86 8.65
C MET A 2 -16.24 -11.91 7.85
N LEU A 3 -16.82 -12.36 6.73
CA LEU A 3 -16.16 -13.23 5.77
C LEU A 3 -15.00 -12.44 5.15
N ARG A 4 -13.75 -12.84 5.46
CA ARG A 4 -12.57 -12.28 4.80
C ARG A 4 -12.57 -12.75 3.35
N TYR A 5 -12.78 -11.85 2.39
CA TYR A 5 -12.79 -12.23 0.98
C TYR A 5 -11.40 -12.02 0.39
N PRO A 6 -10.71 -13.09 -0.04
CA PRO A 6 -9.44 -12.93 -0.72
C PRO A 6 -9.62 -12.13 -2.02
N HIS A 7 -9.08 -10.92 -2.08
CA HIS A 7 -9.12 -10.08 -3.27
C HIS A 7 -8.01 -10.50 -4.25
N ARG A 8 -8.38 -10.89 -5.47
CA ARG A 8 -7.42 -11.24 -6.51
C ARG A 8 -7.07 -10.01 -7.34
N VAL A 9 -5.79 -9.67 -7.38
CA VAL A 9 -5.22 -8.57 -8.19
C VAL A 9 -4.26 -9.18 -9.19
N THR A 10 -4.39 -8.83 -10.45
CA THR A 10 -3.42 -9.25 -11.47
C THR A 10 -2.51 -8.07 -11.81
N VAL A 11 -1.20 -8.30 -11.69
CA VAL A 11 -0.15 -7.33 -12.04
C VAL A 11 0.59 -7.86 -13.26
N VAL A 12 0.76 -6.98 -14.24
CA VAL A 12 1.66 -7.21 -15.38
C VAL A 12 2.95 -6.46 -15.08
N MET A 13 4.09 -7.14 -15.20
CA MET A 13 5.42 -6.56 -15.03
C MET A 13 6.35 -7.04 -16.12
N ASP A 14 7.37 -6.25 -16.45
CA ASP A 14 8.39 -6.66 -17.41
C ASP A 14 9.22 -7.83 -16.85
N THR A 15 9.87 -8.55 -17.78
CA THR A 15 10.62 -9.76 -17.44
C THR A 15 11.85 -9.46 -16.59
N ASP A 16 12.46 -8.29 -16.72
CA ASP A 16 13.67 -7.92 -15.96
C ASP A 16 13.32 -7.66 -14.49
N THR A 17 12.27 -6.88 -14.23
CA THR A 17 11.70 -6.69 -12.90
C THR A 17 11.29 -8.04 -12.29
N TRP A 18 10.66 -8.92 -13.07
CA TRP A 18 10.29 -10.25 -12.58
C TRP A 18 11.51 -11.09 -12.16
N ASN A 19 12.59 -11.04 -12.94
CA ASN A 19 13.83 -11.76 -12.64
C ASN A 19 14.54 -11.18 -11.41
N ALA A 20 14.59 -9.85 -11.27
CA ALA A 20 15.14 -9.18 -10.10
C ALA A 20 14.37 -9.54 -8.81
N ILE A 21 13.04 -9.64 -8.90
CA ILE A 21 12.21 -10.14 -7.80
C ILE A 21 12.55 -11.60 -7.49
N ASP A 22 12.69 -12.46 -8.51
CA ASP A 22 13.03 -13.87 -8.31
C ASP A 22 14.36 -14.04 -7.58
N GLU A 23 15.40 -13.33 -8.03
CA GLU A 23 16.72 -13.36 -7.40
C GLU A 23 16.67 -12.88 -5.95
N THR A 24 16.03 -11.73 -5.71
CA THR A 24 15.86 -11.16 -4.37
C THR A 24 15.10 -12.11 -3.45
N CYS A 25 14.02 -12.73 -3.94
CA CYS A 25 13.25 -13.71 -3.21
C CYS A 25 14.07 -14.95 -2.83
N ARG A 26 14.89 -15.46 -3.75
CA ARG A 26 15.79 -16.60 -3.48
C ARG A 26 16.83 -16.24 -2.41
N ARG A 27 17.45 -15.06 -2.52
CA ARG A 27 18.43 -14.56 -1.54
C ARG A 27 17.84 -14.44 -0.13
N LEU A 28 16.60 -13.95 -0.03
CA LEU A 28 15.92 -13.69 1.24
C LEU A 28 15.10 -14.89 1.74
N GLY A 29 15.00 -15.97 0.98
CA GLY A 29 14.20 -17.15 1.34
C GLY A 29 12.68 -16.88 1.40
N VAL A 30 12.18 -15.89 0.67
CA VAL A 30 10.75 -15.52 0.65
C VAL A 30 10.08 -15.87 -0.68
N SER A 31 8.76 -16.05 -0.68
CA SER A 31 8.01 -16.23 -1.93
C SER A 31 7.78 -14.90 -2.64
N LYS A 32 7.69 -14.92 -3.98
CA LYS A 32 7.35 -13.72 -4.79
C LYS A 32 6.03 -13.09 -4.37
N SER A 33 5.03 -13.91 -4.03
CA SER A 33 3.74 -13.42 -3.54
C SER A 33 3.87 -12.69 -2.21
N HIS A 34 4.77 -13.14 -1.33
CA HIS A 34 5.08 -12.42 -0.08
C HIS A 34 5.78 -11.11 -0.39
N PHE A 35 6.80 -11.13 -1.26
CA PHE A 35 7.50 -9.92 -1.69
C PHE A 35 6.53 -8.86 -2.27
N LEU A 36 5.60 -9.27 -3.13
CA LEU A 36 4.62 -8.34 -3.72
C LEU A 36 3.63 -7.79 -2.70
N ARG A 37 3.26 -8.55 -1.66
CA ARG A 37 2.48 -8.02 -0.52
C ARG A 37 3.31 -7.03 0.29
N PHE A 38 4.59 -7.32 0.48
CA PHE A 38 5.52 -6.38 1.10
C PHE A 38 5.62 -5.09 0.29
N CYS A 39 5.65 -5.10 -1.04
CA CYS A 39 5.74 -3.86 -1.82
C CYS A 39 4.54 -2.92 -1.60
N VAL A 40 3.37 -3.47 -1.27
CA VAL A 40 2.15 -2.69 -1.09
C VAL A 40 2.17 -1.83 0.17
N LEU A 41 2.75 -2.31 1.28
CA LEU A 41 2.48 -1.80 2.64
C LEU A 41 3.42 -0.70 3.19
N PRO A 42 4.76 -0.79 3.03
CA PRO A 42 5.70 0.28 3.41
C PRO A 42 5.48 1.55 2.59
N ALA A 43 5.01 1.40 1.35
CA ALA A 43 4.55 2.51 0.53
C ALA A 43 3.40 3.27 1.21
N SER A 44 2.44 2.53 1.75
CA SER A 44 1.21 3.10 2.29
C SER A 44 1.44 3.96 3.53
N VAL A 45 2.43 3.60 4.35
CA VAL A 45 2.85 4.41 5.51
C VAL A 45 3.46 5.75 5.08
N ARG A 46 4.15 5.80 3.93
CA ARG A 46 4.72 7.05 3.39
C ARG A 46 3.70 7.92 2.68
N PHE A 47 2.64 7.31 2.13
CA PHE A 47 1.65 8.02 1.34
C PHE A 47 0.41 8.43 2.12
N MET A 48 0.02 7.80 3.23
CA MET A 48 -1.27 8.09 3.88
C MET A 48 -1.11 8.99 5.10
N ASP A 49 -1.84 10.11 5.12
CA ASP A 49 -2.02 11.01 6.27
C ASP A 49 -3.46 10.88 6.80
N ALA A 50 -3.67 11.06 8.11
CA ALA A 50 -4.97 10.98 8.76
C ALA A 50 -5.97 12.05 8.28
N SER A 51 -5.47 13.11 7.64
CA SER A 51 -6.29 14.16 7.01
C SER A 51 -6.69 13.85 5.57
N ASP A 52 -6.29 12.71 5.00
CA ASP A 52 -6.60 12.39 3.60
C ASP A 52 -8.08 12.01 3.44
N ASP A 53 -8.84 12.86 2.75
CA ASP A 53 -10.20 12.55 2.30
C ASP A 53 -10.15 11.38 1.30
N PHE A 54 -10.31 10.15 1.82
CA PHE A 54 -10.45 8.98 0.97
C PHE A 54 -11.78 9.04 0.23
N ILE A 55 -11.71 9.36 -1.07
CA ILE A 55 -12.83 9.14 -1.98
C ILE A 55 -12.73 7.69 -2.46
N PRO A 56 -13.70 6.81 -2.13
CA PRO A 56 -13.71 5.46 -2.65
C PRO A 56 -13.85 5.51 -4.17
N ALA A 57 -12.72 5.33 -4.86
CA ALA A 57 -12.73 5.19 -6.30
C ALA A 57 -13.52 3.92 -6.67
N HIS A 58 -14.45 4.09 -7.61
CA HIS A 58 -15.12 2.98 -8.31
C HIS A 58 -14.10 1.94 -8.78
N PRO A 59 -14.49 0.65 -8.90
CA PRO A 59 -13.57 -0.41 -9.26
C PRO A 59 -12.78 0.01 -10.50
N PRO A 60 -11.44 -0.04 -10.47
CA PRO A 60 -10.65 0.39 -11.61
C PRO A 60 -11.12 -0.42 -12.81
N HIS A 61 -11.51 0.32 -13.84
CA HIS A 61 -11.94 -0.20 -15.13
C HIS A 61 -11.02 -1.33 -15.58
N ALA A 62 -11.64 -2.36 -16.16
CA ALA A 62 -10.95 -3.44 -16.85
C ALA A 62 -9.82 -2.87 -17.71
N TRP A 63 -8.64 -3.46 -17.55
CA TRP A 63 -7.44 -3.12 -18.29
C TRP A 63 -7.74 -3.13 -19.81
N SER A 64 -7.36 -2.08 -20.54
CA SER A 64 -7.32 -2.12 -22.01
C SER A 64 -6.06 -2.87 -22.45
N ASP A 65 -6.24 -4.02 -23.10
CA ASP A 65 -5.22 -5.01 -23.55
C ASP A 65 -4.06 -4.45 -24.42
N GLU A 66 -3.91 -3.14 -24.54
CA GLU A 66 -3.15 -2.47 -25.61
C GLU A 66 -1.62 -2.54 -25.50
N HIS A 67 -1.03 -3.09 -24.42
CA HIS A 67 0.43 -3.05 -24.23
C HIS A 67 1.11 -4.36 -23.80
N VAL A 68 0.46 -5.51 -23.96
CA VAL A 68 1.10 -6.80 -23.71
C VAL A 68 1.80 -7.28 -24.99
N THR A 69 3.04 -6.85 -25.22
CA THR A 69 3.92 -7.53 -26.18
C THR A 69 4.22 -8.93 -25.63
N ARG A 70 3.64 -9.94 -26.29
CA ARG A 70 3.66 -11.34 -25.89
C ARG A 70 5.09 -11.89 -25.93
N GLY A 71 5.85 -11.71 -24.85
CA GLY A 71 7.24 -12.16 -24.72
C GLY A 71 8.05 -11.35 -23.71
N GLU A 72 7.68 -10.10 -23.46
CA GLU A 72 8.48 -9.16 -22.65
C GLU A 72 7.89 -8.95 -21.24
N THR A 73 6.63 -9.33 -21.03
CA THR A 73 5.91 -9.13 -19.77
C THR A 73 5.43 -10.44 -19.14
N ARG A 74 5.44 -10.49 -17.81
CA ARG A 74 4.92 -11.57 -16.96
C ARG A 74 3.66 -11.10 -16.24
N CYS A 75 2.63 -11.95 -16.23
CA CYS A 75 1.40 -11.71 -15.46
C CYS A 75 1.43 -12.51 -14.17
N VAL A 76 1.21 -11.85 -13.02
CA VAL A 76 1.11 -12.49 -11.72
C VAL A 76 -0.21 -12.14 -11.06
N SER A 77 -0.92 -13.15 -10.55
CA SER A 77 -2.09 -12.92 -9.70
C SER A 77 -1.69 -13.00 -8.23
N LEU A 78 -2.00 -11.96 -7.48
CA LEU A 78 -1.80 -11.86 -6.05
C LEU A 78 -3.15 -11.89 -5.33
N THR A 79 -3.20 -12.59 -4.20
CA THR A 79 -4.33 -12.53 -3.28
C THR A 79 -4.00 -11.62 -2.10
N LEU A 80 -4.84 -10.63 -1.86
CA LEU A 80 -4.76 -9.67 -0.76
C LEU A 80 -5.89 -9.92 0.26
N SER A 81 -5.63 -9.63 1.53
CA SER A 81 -6.70 -9.51 2.54
C SER A 81 -7.54 -8.25 2.29
N ASP A 82 -8.67 -8.14 2.97
CA ASP A 82 -9.53 -6.95 2.91
C ASP A 82 -8.73 -5.70 3.30
N GLU A 83 -7.96 -5.76 4.39
CA GLU A 83 -7.15 -4.65 4.88
C GLU A 83 -6.06 -4.24 3.89
N MET A 84 -5.31 -5.20 3.35
CA MET A 84 -4.29 -4.92 2.34
C MET A 84 -4.93 -4.32 1.08
N MET A 85 -6.09 -4.83 0.65
CA MET A 85 -6.78 -4.31 -0.53
C MET A 85 -7.26 -2.88 -0.31
N GLU A 86 -7.83 -2.57 0.86
CA GLU A 86 -8.26 -1.21 1.19
C GLU A 86 -7.08 -0.25 1.20
N VAL A 87 -6.00 -0.61 1.90
CA VAL A 87 -4.77 0.17 1.93
C VAL A 87 -4.24 0.41 0.51
N THR A 88 -4.19 -0.62 -0.34
CA THR A 88 -3.68 -0.43 -1.70
C THR A 88 -4.59 0.44 -2.56
N ARG A 89 -5.91 0.37 -2.39
CA ARG A 89 -6.86 1.26 -3.09
C ARG A 89 -6.67 2.71 -2.67
N ARG A 90 -6.45 2.97 -1.37
CA ARG A 90 -6.15 4.31 -0.85
C ARG A 90 -4.88 4.88 -1.47
N VAL A 91 -3.80 4.10 -1.51
CA VAL A 91 -2.54 4.50 -2.15
C VAL A 91 -2.72 4.76 -3.65
N ALA A 92 -3.43 3.89 -4.37
CA ALA A 92 -3.70 4.07 -5.80
C ALA A 92 -4.53 5.33 -6.08
N SER A 93 -5.55 5.58 -5.27
CA SER A 93 -6.36 6.81 -5.35
C SER A 93 -5.50 8.05 -5.15
N LYS A 94 -4.65 8.08 -4.11
CA LYS A 94 -3.77 9.22 -3.82
C LYS A 94 -2.70 9.43 -4.90
N ALA A 95 -2.12 8.35 -5.42
CA ALA A 95 -1.16 8.39 -6.51
C ALA A 95 -1.81 8.73 -7.87
N ARG A 96 -3.15 8.84 -7.94
CA ARG A 96 -3.93 8.98 -9.19
C ARG A 96 -3.51 7.96 -10.25
N SER A 97 -3.24 6.74 -9.81
CA SER A 97 -2.67 5.68 -10.62
C SER A 97 -3.44 4.38 -10.45
N SER A 98 -3.24 3.43 -11.37
CA SER A 98 -3.87 2.11 -11.25
C SER A 98 -3.16 1.28 -10.19
N LEU A 99 -3.91 0.40 -9.53
CA LEU A 99 -3.38 -0.54 -8.54
C LEU A 99 -2.18 -1.35 -9.08
N PRO A 100 -2.22 -1.91 -10.31
CA PRO A 100 -1.06 -2.60 -10.87
C PRO A 100 0.16 -1.70 -11.12
N GLN A 101 -0.04 -0.44 -11.52
CA GLN A 101 1.06 0.50 -11.70
C GLN A 101 1.72 0.84 -10.36
N VAL A 102 0.93 1.14 -9.33
CA VAL A 102 1.45 1.36 -7.97
C VAL A 102 2.26 0.16 -7.49
N MET A 103 1.74 -1.06 -7.68
CA MET A 103 2.48 -2.27 -7.29
C MET A 103 3.81 -2.43 -8.01
N ARG A 104 3.89 -2.06 -9.30
CA ARG A 104 5.16 -2.05 -10.05
C ARG A 104 6.14 -1.02 -9.51
N ASP A 105 5.68 0.21 -9.30
CA ASP A 105 6.54 1.30 -8.81
C ASP A 105 7.10 0.98 -7.42
N GLN A 106 6.28 0.41 -6.55
CA GLN A 106 6.73 0.00 -5.22
C GLN A 106 7.65 -1.22 -5.25
N ALA A 107 7.47 -2.15 -6.19
CA ALA A 107 8.39 -3.25 -6.38
C ALA A 107 9.79 -2.74 -6.78
N ALA A 108 9.87 -1.77 -7.68
CA ALA A 108 11.14 -1.16 -8.08
C ALA A 108 11.84 -0.50 -6.87
N LEU A 109 11.13 0.32 -6.10
CA LEU A 109 11.67 0.98 -4.90
C LEU A 109 12.14 -0.02 -3.84
N ALA A 110 11.39 -1.11 -3.64
CA ALA A 110 11.75 -2.17 -2.70
C ALA A 110 13.00 -2.93 -3.15
N LEU A 111 13.14 -3.21 -4.45
CA LEU A 111 14.33 -3.84 -5.02
C LEU A 111 15.56 -2.95 -4.83
N ASP A 112 15.46 -1.66 -5.12
CA ASP A 112 16.55 -0.71 -4.91
C ASP A 112 16.97 -0.66 -3.43
N ALA A 113 16.01 -0.54 -2.51
CA ALA A 113 16.30 -0.52 -1.07
C ALA A 113 17.00 -1.80 -0.60
N LEU A 114 16.53 -2.97 -1.04
CA LEU A 114 17.10 -4.28 -0.67
C LEU A 114 18.45 -4.57 -1.33
N ARG A 115 18.76 -3.89 -2.44
CA ARG A 115 20.08 -3.91 -3.08
C ARG A 115 21.05 -3.03 -2.31
N ASP A 116 20.61 -1.84 -1.93
CA ASP A 116 21.46 -0.84 -1.28
C ASP A 116 21.75 -1.19 0.18
N ASP A 117 20.81 -1.82 0.88
CA ASP A 117 21.00 -2.37 2.23
C ASP A 117 20.69 -3.87 2.28
N PRO A 118 21.71 -4.75 2.25
CA PRO A 118 21.52 -6.19 2.26
C PRO A 118 21.06 -6.73 3.63
N THR A 119 21.08 -5.91 4.70
CA THR A 119 20.61 -6.29 6.03
C THR A 119 19.12 -6.11 6.22
N LEU A 120 18.45 -5.37 5.31
CA LEU A 120 17.01 -5.22 5.32
C LEU A 120 16.32 -6.58 5.19
N ARG A 121 15.44 -6.86 6.15
CA ARG A 121 14.56 -8.03 6.12
C ARG A 121 13.19 -7.65 5.59
N ILE A 122 12.57 -8.59 4.89
CA ILE A 122 11.13 -8.49 4.57
C ILE A 122 10.36 -8.94 5.82
N PRO A 123 9.43 -8.11 6.35
CA PRO A 123 8.60 -8.46 7.49
C PRO A 123 7.77 -9.73 7.24
N ALA A 124 7.45 -10.46 8.29
CA ALA A 124 6.59 -11.63 8.19
C ALA A 124 5.18 -11.24 7.70
N LEU A 125 4.46 -12.17 7.06
CA LEU A 125 3.13 -11.86 6.50
C LEU A 125 2.16 -11.32 7.58
N LYS A 126 2.23 -11.88 8.78
CA LYS A 126 1.43 -11.41 9.91
C LYS A 126 1.79 -9.98 10.32
N GLU A 127 3.08 -9.64 10.38
CA GLU A 127 3.55 -8.28 10.67
C GLU A 127 3.05 -7.28 9.63
N LEU A 128 2.98 -7.70 8.36
CA LEU A 128 2.42 -6.92 7.26
C LEU A 128 0.91 -6.71 7.42
N GLU A 129 0.15 -7.76 7.75
CA GLU A 129 -1.30 -7.66 7.99
C GLU A 129 -1.62 -6.80 9.22
N ASP A 130 -0.87 -6.97 10.31
CA ASP A 130 -1.03 -6.18 11.53
C ASP A 130 -0.72 -4.70 11.25
N SER A 131 0.37 -4.40 10.51
CA SER A 131 0.69 -3.02 10.09
C SER A 131 -0.40 -2.40 9.21
N ALA A 132 -1.03 -3.19 8.33
CA ALA A 132 -2.13 -2.72 7.50
C ALA A 132 -3.36 -2.36 8.36
N ARG A 133 -3.67 -3.19 9.36
CA ARG A 133 -4.77 -2.96 10.28
C ARG A 133 -4.52 -1.73 11.15
N ASP A 134 -3.35 -1.64 11.78
CA ASP A 134 -2.98 -0.50 12.63
C ASP A 134 -3.08 0.83 11.86
N LEU A 135 -2.70 0.82 10.59
CA LEU A 135 -2.80 1.98 9.71
C LEU A 135 -4.25 2.35 9.39
N LEU A 136 -5.12 1.36 9.11
CA LEU A 136 -6.55 1.63 8.89
C LEU A 136 -7.23 2.10 10.17
N ASP A 137 -6.91 1.50 11.31
CA ASP A 137 -7.42 1.91 12.63
C ASP A 137 -7.03 3.37 12.92
N ALA A 138 -5.79 3.77 12.63
CA ALA A 138 -5.33 5.15 12.77
C ALA A 138 -6.08 6.12 11.83
N LEU A 139 -6.39 5.71 10.60
CA LEU A 139 -7.15 6.52 9.64
C LEU A 139 -8.64 6.60 9.96
N HIS A 140 -9.21 5.60 10.66
CA HIS A 140 -10.61 5.59 11.07
C HIS A 140 -10.83 6.17 12.47
N ALA A 141 -9.76 6.39 13.24
CA ALA A 141 -9.85 7.03 14.54
C ALA A 141 -10.47 8.42 14.39
N PRO A 142 -11.50 8.78 15.18
CA PRO A 142 -12.06 10.12 15.13
C PRO A 142 -10.95 11.13 15.46
N ALA A 143 -10.85 12.19 14.66
CA ALA A 143 -9.95 13.30 14.95
C ALA A 143 -10.15 13.71 16.40
N ALA A 144 -9.07 13.73 17.19
CA ALA A 144 -9.14 14.12 18.59
C ALA A 144 -9.89 15.47 18.67
N PRO A 145 -10.89 15.62 19.56
CA PRO A 145 -11.63 16.86 19.65
C PRO A 145 -10.63 17.99 19.87
N ASP A 146 -10.74 19.03 19.03
CA ASP A 146 -9.95 20.25 19.14
C ASP A 146 -9.89 20.68 20.60
N ARG A 147 -8.68 20.94 21.10
CA ARG A 147 -8.47 21.44 22.46
C ARG A 147 -9.43 22.61 22.70
N PRO A 148 -10.13 22.67 23.85
CA PRO A 148 -11.06 23.76 24.11
C PRO A 148 -10.33 25.09 23.98
N THR A 149 -10.86 25.95 23.10
CA THR A 149 -10.41 27.32 22.90
C THR A 149 -10.32 28.01 24.26
N PRO A 150 -9.19 28.63 24.64
CA PRO A 150 -9.10 29.32 25.91
C PRO A 150 -10.20 30.41 25.98
N PRO A 151 -10.84 30.59 27.14
CA PRO A 151 -11.90 31.57 27.27
C PRO A 151 -11.37 32.98 26.95
N PRO A 152 -12.20 33.85 26.33
CA PRO A 152 -11.78 35.21 26.02
C PRO A 152 -11.40 35.96 27.30
N PRO A 153 -10.40 36.87 27.24
CA PRO A 153 -9.95 37.61 28.41
C PRO A 153 -11.11 38.41 29.00
N GLN A 154 -11.39 38.17 30.29
CA GLN A 154 -12.41 38.93 31.01
C GLN A 154 -11.98 40.40 31.06
N SER A 155 -12.79 41.25 30.44
CA SER A 155 -12.62 42.70 30.52
C SER A 155 -12.95 43.14 31.94
N THR A 156 -11.91 43.45 32.73
CA THR A 156 -12.05 44.17 34.00
C THR A 156 -12.67 45.54 33.73
N GLN A 157 -13.99 45.67 33.93
CA GLN A 157 -14.62 46.96 34.14
C GLN A 157 -14.08 47.51 35.48
N LYS A 158 -13.26 48.56 35.40
CA LYS A 158 -13.00 49.44 36.53
C LYS A 158 -14.20 50.39 36.66
N ALA A 159 -14.83 50.34 37.83
CA ALA A 159 -15.71 51.38 38.35
C ALA A 159 -14.91 52.66 38.63
#